data_AF-A0A813H149-F1
#
_entry.id   AF-A0A813H149-F1
#
_cell.length_a   1.000
_cell.length_b   1.000
_cell.length_c   1.000
_cell.angle_alpha   90.00
_cell.angle_beta   90.00
_cell.angle_gamma   90.00
#
_symmetry.space_group_name_H-M   'P 1'
#
loop_
_entity.id
_entity.type
_entity.pdbx_description
1 polymer ?
#
loop_
_entity_poly.entity_id
_entity_poly.type
_entity_poly.pdbx_seq_one_letter_code
_entity_poly.pdbx_strand_id
1 'polypeptide(L)'
;MPPEKRWRPVGAPPSNAEVTVEVWKTHPRLQKHVRRFQDSRDPGRVLSRYVAQAQNVKHEKLLRIAVHVGAWVALLPLEQAVASPSGGEEDGSRPSPVQLLAQILRLRGRAKITDWLQGVLHLVALRLQDVRHNVQGKAAVPWMELRRSMPRAIWRELRTQRPAIPVCGESKEQQELADQGSLSKRKMPPEQSEIARAKAVEEAESEFLQQVGGPGTEDLTASDFHREIREFGSEKAVRRFYRDGAAFCNFTLEERALHLDSLEDRLVKVVASESWDQVCSLIREAAAALAAPRQKAALKEAAVHMPEDARERLQANLQGRLRKLICQGLGCLDLSDAGTASQLEPALLFMKLLIERCKIRGQLEEARAAKQWLRLQGLLTAEATTLAQASLKNLEPGGNVGGRGGGLKTTKDGVYTPNPKIQSNPLVQNTGIGVILTCNKCGVELKSSWVFARRRKVLTLIPEHGHLPHGKCGGKYVPVDETIPTMGDNPAYLDVCPHGGAEAARYVPTRSELAVARYANLLAAKRECERRGPTREKIADH
;
A
#
# COMPACT_ATOMS: atom_id res chain seq x y z
N MET A 1 -37.24 10.09 -3.65
CA MET A 1 -36.10 10.95 -4.10
C MET A 1 -36.43 11.52 -5.47
N PRO A 2 -36.37 12.83 -5.70
CA PRO A 2 -36.22 13.33 -7.06
C PRO A 2 -34.84 12.91 -7.57
N PRO A 3 -34.69 12.52 -8.85
CA PRO A 3 -33.42 12.13 -9.42
C PRO A 3 -32.37 13.23 -9.21
N GLU A 4 -31.14 12.82 -8.87
CA GLU A 4 -29.97 13.72 -8.82
C GLU A 4 -29.83 14.39 -10.19
N LYS A 5 -30.33 15.63 -10.30
CA LYS A 5 -30.04 16.48 -11.46
C LYS A 5 -28.53 16.54 -11.58
N ARG A 6 -27.99 15.93 -12.64
CA ARG A 6 -26.58 16.09 -13.04
C ARG A 6 -26.23 17.55 -12.89
N TRP A 7 -25.15 17.82 -12.17
CA TRP A 7 -24.59 19.15 -12.04
C TRP A 7 -24.36 19.71 -13.45
N ARG A 8 -25.28 20.56 -13.94
CA ARG A 8 -24.99 21.39 -15.10
C ARG A 8 -24.03 22.48 -14.63
N PRO A 9 -22.93 22.73 -15.35
CA PRO A 9 -22.02 23.83 -15.04
C PRO A 9 -22.76 25.14 -15.33
N VAL A 10 -23.50 25.65 -14.35
CA VAL A 10 -24.00 27.02 -14.39
C VAL A 10 -22.90 27.88 -13.76
N GLY A 11 -22.12 28.52 -14.63
CA GLY A 11 -20.97 29.36 -14.30
C GLY A 11 -19.66 28.57 -14.16
N ALA A 12 -18.71 28.86 -15.05
CA ALA A 12 -17.31 28.52 -14.82
C ALA A 12 -16.83 29.20 -13.53
N PRO A 13 -15.85 28.62 -12.81
CA PRO A 13 -15.17 29.38 -11.76
C PRO A 13 -14.64 30.69 -12.38
N PRO A 14 -14.68 31.81 -11.65
CA PRO A 14 -14.05 33.04 -12.11
C PRO A 14 -12.58 32.76 -12.51
N SER A 15 -12.12 33.22 -13.67
CA SER A 15 -10.78 32.90 -14.17
C SER A 15 -9.69 33.52 -13.29
N ASN A 16 -8.61 32.78 -12.99
CA ASN A 16 -7.63 33.16 -11.96
C ASN A 16 -6.92 34.53 -12.14
N ALA A 17 -7.05 35.22 -13.28
CA ALA A 17 -6.27 36.41 -13.60
C ALA A 17 -6.79 37.72 -12.95
N GLU A 18 -8.08 37.81 -12.58
CA GLU A 18 -8.67 39.09 -12.13
C GLU A 18 -9.60 38.97 -10.91
N VAL A 19 -9.60 37.82 -10.25
CA VAL A 19 -10.65 37.52 -9.27
C VAL A 19 -10.25 38.03 -7.91
N THR A 20 -10.78 39.20 -7.58
CA THR A 20 -10.64 39.76 -6.25
C THR A 20 -11.39 38.90 -5.22
N VAL A 21 -10.92 38.95 -3.97
CA VAL A 21 -11.56 38.33 -2.80
C VAL A 21 -13.05 38.65 -2.73
N GLU A 22 -13.44 39.85 -3.15
CA GLU A 22 -14.81 40.34 -3.10
C GLU A 22 -15.73 39.65 -4.12
N VAL A 23 -15.22 39.25 -5.29
CA VAL A 23 -15.97 38.43 -6.26
C VAL A 23 -16.35 37.09 -5.65
N TRP A 24 -15.43 36.44 -4.93
CA TRP A 24 -15.73 35.17 -4.28
C TRP A 24 -16.70 35.33 -3.10
N LYS A 25 -16.55 36.38 -2.29
CA LYS A 25 -17.48 36.66 -1.18
C LYS A 25 -18.90 36.91 -1.67
N THR A 26 -19.06 37.64 -2.77
CA THR A 26 -20.39 37.98 -3.33
C THR A 26 -20.91 36.93 -4.31
N HIS A 27 -20.14 35.89 -4.62
CA HIS A 27 -20.49 34.90 -5.62
C HIS A 27 -21.86 34.24 -5.33
N PRO A 28 -22.86 34.35 -6.23
CA PRO A 28 -24.25 33.93 -5.96
C PRO A 28 -24.37 32.46 -5.52
N ARG A 29 -23.54 31.60 -6.09
CA ARG A 29 -23.48 30.18 -5.75
C ARG A 29 -23.04 29.93 -4.30
N LEU A 30 -21.95 30.56 -3.85
CA LEU A 30 -21.46 30.38 -2.47
C LEU A 30 -22.47 30.95 -1.49
N GLN A 31 -22.99 32.14 -1.79
CA GLN A 31 -24.05 32.78 -1.01
C GLN A 31 -25.32 31.93 -0.89
N LYS A 32 -25.71 31.22 -1.96
CA LYS A 32 -26.83 30.26 -1.91
C LYS A 32 -26.57 29.08 -0.96
N HIS A 33 -25.34 28.58 -0.90
CA HIS A 33 -24.99 27.50 0.03
C HIS A 33 -24.95 27.96 1.48
N VAL A 34 -24.49 29.18 1.73
CA VAL A 34 -24.49 29.81 3.06
C VAL A 34 -25.92 30.08 3.52
N ARG A 35 -26.74 30.74 2.70
CA ARG A 35 -28.16 30.98 3.01
C ARG A 35 -28.92 29.69 3.29
N ARG A 36 -28.78 28.66 2.45
CA ARG A 36 -29.41 27.35 2.70
C ARG A 36 -28.99 26.68 4.01
N PHE A 37 -27.77 26.95 4.48
CA PHE A 37 -27.30 26.45 5.77
C PHE A 37 -27.91 27.26 6.92
N GLN A 38 -27.93 28.59 6.80
CA GLN A 38 -28.54 29.50 7.78
C GLN A 38 -30.06 29.32 7.91
N ASP A 39 -30.75 29.11 6.79
CA ASP A 39 -32.20 28.89 6.71
C ASP A 39 -32.60 27.47 7.14
N SER A 40 -31.63 26.58 7.41
CA SER A 40 -31.92 25.22 7.85
C SER A 40 -32.47 25.25 9.28
N ARG A 41 -33.65 24.65 9.48
CA ARG A 41 -34.23 24.45 10.83
C ARG A 41 -33.30 23.68 11.77
N ASP A 42 -32.45 22.83 11.22
CA ASP A 42 -31.47 22.03 11.97
C ASP A 42 -30.12 22.02 11.21
N PRO A 43 -29.23 22.98 11.50
CA PRO A 43 -27.87 23.00 10.92
C PRO A 43 -27.05 21.78 11.33
N GLY A 44 -27.29 21.21 12.52
CA GLY A 44 -26.60 20.02 13.01
C GLY A 44 -26.86 18.80 12.14
N ARG A 45 -28.11 18.53 11.79
CA ARG A 45 -28.45 17.45 10.84
C ARG A 45 -27.84 17.66 9.46
N VAL A 46 -27.69 18.92 9.02
CA VAL A 46 -26.96 19.22 7.78
C VAL A 46 -25.49 18.81 7.92
N LEU A 47 -24.82 19.18 9.01
CA LEU A 47 -23.42 18.81 9.26
C LEU A 47 -23.25 17.30 9.35
N SER A 48 -24.07 16.59 10.13
CA SER A 48 -24.03 15.13 10.26
C SER A 48 -24.20 14.42 8.91
N ARG A 49 -25.08 14.94 8.03
CA ARG A 49 -25.21 14.42 6.66
C ARG A 49 -23.92 14.60 5.85
N TYR A 50 -23.24 15.73 5.99
CA TYR A 50 -21.97 15.96 5.28
C TYR A 50 -20.83 15.09 5.85
N VAL A 51 -20.80 14.84 7.16
CA VAL A 51 -19.86 13.89 7.81
C VAL A 51 -20.04 12.49 7.22
N ALA A 52 -21.27 11.97 7.24
CA ALA A 52 -21.58 10.64 6.72
C ALA A 52 -21.25 10.52 5.22
N GLN A 53 -21.51 11.58 4.46
CA GLN A 53 -21.13 11.62 3.04
C GLN A 53 -19.62 11.69 2.83
N ALA A 54 -18.85 12.39 3.68
CA ALA A 54 -17.41 12.52 3.48
C ALA A 54 -16.65 11.19 3.67
N GLN A 55 -17.17 10.25 4.45
CA GLN A 55 -16.47 9.01 4.80
C GLN A 55 -16.44 7.96 3.68
N ASN A 56 -17.44 7.92 2.79
CA ASN A 56 -17.65 6.81 1.84
C ASN A 56 -17.90 7.26 0.39
N VAL A 57 -17.35 8.40 -0.01
CA VAL A 57 -17.61 8.95 -1.35
C VAL A 57 -16.38 8.96 -2.25
N LYS A 58 -16.64 8.85 -3.55
CA LYS A 58 -15.65 9.11 -4.59
C LYS A 58 -15.04 10.50 -4.40
N HIS A 59 -13.77 10.61 -4.78
CA HIS A 59 -12.96 11.80 -4.61
C HIS A 59 -13.63 13.10 -5.12
N GLU A 60 -14.26 13.09 -6.29
CA GLU A 60 -14.96 14.26 -6.85
C GLU A 60 -16.07 14.80 -5.95
N LYS A 61 -16.80 13.89 -5.29
CA LYS A 61 -17.89 14.26 -4.37
C LYS A 61 -17.32 14.81 -3.07
N LEU A 62 -16.17 14.31 -2.61
CA LEU A 62 -15.45 14.87 -1.47
C LEU A 62 -15.01 16.32 -1.73
N LEU A 63 -14.46 16.61 -2.91
CA LEU A 63 -14.09 17.99 -3.29
C LEU A 63 -15.29 18.92 -3.31
N ARG A 64 -16.44 18.46 -3.82
CA ARG A 64 -17.69 19.23 -3.81
C ARG A 64 -18.19 19.54 -2.39
N ILE A 65 -18.12 18.54 -1.51
CA ILE A 65 -18.43 18.70 -0.08
C ILE A 65 -17.48 19.75 0.53
N ALA A 66 -16.19 19.68 0.25
CA ALA A 66 -15.19 20.64 0.72
C ALA A 66 -15.51 22.08 0.28
N VAL A 67 -15.98 22.29 -0.96
CA VAL A 67 -16.40 23.61 -1.46
C VAL A 67 -17.59 24.15 -0.67
N HIS A 68 -18.61 23.32 -0.41
CA HIS A 68 -19.79 23.76 0.33
C HIS A 68 -19.45 24.12 1.79
N VAL A 69 -18.73 23.24 2.48
CA VAL A 69 -18.34 23.47 3.88
C VAL A 69 -17.34 24.63 3.98
N GLY A 70 -16.41 24.72 3.02
CA GLY A 70 -15.50 25.85 2.90
C GLY A 70 -16.20 27.19 2.75
N ALA A 71 -17.30 27.24 1.98
CA ALA A 71 -18.11 28.45 1.84
C ALA A 71 -18.76 28.86 3.17
N TRP A 72 -19.27 27.89 3.95
CA TRP A 72 -19.81 28.15 5.28
C TRP A 72 -18.76 28.73 6.22
N VAL A 73 -17.58 28.10 6.28
CA VAL A 73 -16.47 28.57 7.12
C VAL A 73 -16.00 29.95 6.70
N ALA A 74 -15.93 30.22 5.39
CA ALA A 74 -15.49 31.51 4.87
C ALA A 74 -16.49 32.65 5.11
N LEU A 75 -17.80 32.38 5.07
CA LEU A 75 -18.82 33.44 4.93
C LEU A 75 -19.85 33.53 6.07
N LEU A 76 -19.99 32.53 6.95
CA LEU A 76 -20.88 32.64 8.11
C LEU A 76 -20.35 33.67 9.14
N PRO A 77 -21.15 34.16 10.09
CA PRO A 77 -20.63 34.81 11.30
C PRO A 77 -19.62 33.92 12.05
N LEU A 78 -18.66 34.51 12.76
CA LEU A 78 -17.57 33.79 13.40
C LEU A 78 -18.06 32.80 14.45
N GLU A 79 -19.06 33.20 15.19
CA GLU A 79 -19.73 32.45 16.24
C GLU A 79 -20.41 31.22 15.62
N GLN A 80 -21.10 31.39 14.49
CA GLN A 80 -21.80 30.31 13.79
C GLN A 80 -20.86 29.32 13.11
N ALA A 81 -19.68 29.77 12.66
CA ALA A 81 -18.69 28.90 12.03
C ALA A 81 -18.03 27.93 13.03
N VAL A 82 -17.94 28.34 14.32
CA VAL A 82 -17.32 27.55 15.39
C VAL A 82 -18.33 26.83 16.25
N ALA A 83 -19.56 27.34 16.36
CA ALA A 83 -20.61 26.72 17.15
C ALA A 83 -20.86 25.29 16.68
N SER A 84 -20.67 24.33 17.58
CA SER A 84 -21.30 23.03 17.45
C SER A 84 -22.79 23.25 17.72
N PRO A 85 -23.69 22.87 16.81
CA PRO A 85 -25.12 23.08 17.00
C PRO A 85 -25.59 22.29 18.22
N SER A 86 -25.75 23.01 19.33
CA SER A 86 -26.08 22.51 20.66
C SER A 86 -27.57 22.21 20.71
N GLY A 87 -27.90 20.92 20.64
CA GLY A 87 -29.23 20.40 20.94
C GLY A 87 -29.05 19.10 21.73
N GLY A 88 -28.89 19.24 23.05
CA GLY A 88 -28.68 18.14 23.99
C GLY A 88 -27.21 18.01 24.41
N GLU A 89 -26.92 18.27 25.70
CA GLU A 89 -25.58 18.12 26.31
C GLU A 89 -25.01 16.70 26.22
N GLU A 90 -25.82 15.70 25.85
CA GLU A 90 -25.42 14.30 25.87
C GLU A 90 -24.75 13.81 24.57
N ASP A 91 -24.87 14.53 23.44
CA ASP A 91 -24.35 14.07 22.14
C ASP A 91 -23.18 14.96 21.66
N GLY A 92 -22.11 14.97 22.45
CA GLY A 92 -20.88 15.77 22.25
C GLY A 92 -20.07 15.47 20.97
N SER A 93 -20.66 14.81 19.97
CA SER A 93 -19.96 14.28 18.80
C SER A 93 -20.18 15.07 17.51
N ARG A 94 -20.98 16.15 17.50
CA ARG A 94 -21.28 16.88 16.24
C ARG A 94 -20.20 17.93 15.92
N PRO A 95 -19.50 17.81 14.78
CA PRO A 95 -18.46 18.77 14.41
C PRO A 95 -19.07 20.09 13.97
N SER A 96 -18.46 21.21 14.36
CA SER A 96 -18.76 22.52 13.77
C SER A 96 -18.33 22.59 12.29
N PRO A 97 -18.81 23.59 11.50
CA PRO A 97 -18.36 23.78 10.12
C PRO A 97 -16.82 23.81 9.97
N VAL A 98 -16.12 24.48 10.90
CA VAL A 98 -14.65 24.56 10.93
C VAL A 98 -14.01 23.18 11.14
N GLN A 99 -14.51 22.41 12.11
CA GLN A 99 -14.00 21.06 12.40
C GLN A 99 -14.26 20.10 11.23
N LEU A 100 -15.45 20.16 10.63
CA LEU A 100 -15.83 19.35 9.48
C LEU A 100 -14.94 19.67 8.27
N LEU A 101 -14.66 20.94 7.99
CA LEU A 101 -13.75 21.31 6.91
C LEU A 101 -12.34 20.77 7.14
N ALA A 102 -11.81 20.91 8.37
CA ALA A 102 -10.50 20.37 8.73
C ALA A 102 -10.43 18.85 8.48
N GLN A 103 -11.47 18.12 8.90
CA GLN A 103 -11.59 16.68 8.67
C GLN A 103 -11.63 16.34 7.17
N ILE A 104 -12.47 17.03 6.38
CA ILE A 104 -12.59 16.79 4.93
C ILE A 104 -11.25 17.05 4.22
N LEU A 105 -10.53 18.11 4.59
CA LEU A 105 -9.24 18.44 3.99
C LEU A 105 -8.16 17.39 4.31
N ARG A 106 -8.22 16.75 5.48
CA ARG A 106 -7.36 15.59 5.80
C ARG A 106 -7.71 14.37 4.95
N LEU A 107 -9.00 14.05 4.84
CA LEU A 107 -9.49 12.94 4.01
C LEU A 107 -9.13 13.12 2.52
N ARG A 108 -9.08 14.36 2.03
CA ARG A 108 -8.67 14.66 0.65
C ARG A 108 -7.23 14.24 0.33
N GLY A 109 -6.33 14.27 1.32
CA GLY A 109 -4.91 13.99 1.09
C GLY A 109 -4.26 14.97 0.10
N ARG A 110 -3.54 14.46 -0.90
CA ARG A 110 -2.75 15.27 -1.85
C ARG A 110 -3.39 15.48 -3.22
N ALA A 111 -4.65 15.10 -3.38
CA ALA A 111 -5.30 15.18 -4.67
C ALA A 111 -5.42 16.62 -5.19
N LYS A 112 -5.46 16.75 -6.52
CA LYS A 112 -5.52 18.03 -7.22
C LYS A 112 -6.76 18.83 -6.77
N ILE A 113 -6.51 20.08 -6.40
CA ILE A 113 -7.54 21.02 -5.97
C ILE A 113 -8.21 21.58 -7.23
N THR A 114 -9.54 21.55 -7.29
CA THR A 114 -10.31 22.23 -8.34
C THR A 114 -10.30 23.74 -8.12
N ASP A 115 -10.40 24.54 -9.17
CA ASP A 115 -10.42 26.02 -9.10
C ASP A 115 -11.46 26.56 -8.11
N TRP A 116 -12.65 25.95 -8.05
CA TRP A 116 -13.70 26.28 -7.06
C TRP A 116 -13.23 26.11 -5.62
N LEU A 117 -12.59 24.98 -5.33
CA LEU A 117 -12.07 24.71 -3.99
C LEU A 117 -10.87 25.61 -3.70
N GLN A 118 -10.02 25.90 -4.68
CA GLN A 118 -8.91 26.83 -4.52
C GLN A 118 -9.43 28.22 -4.13
N GLY A 119 -10.41 28.78 -4.85
CA GLY A 119 -11.00 30.08 -4.54
C GLY A 119 -11.63 30.15 -3.15
N VAL A 120 -12.41 29.13 -2.77
CA VAL A 120 -13.00 29.05 -1.43
C VAL A 120 -11.93 28.91 -0.34
N LEU A 121 -10.88 28.11 -0.56
CA LEU A 121 -9.79 27.97 0.41
C LEU A 121 -8.97 29.27 0.56
N HIS A 122 -8.89 30.12 -0.47
CA HIS A 122 -8.33 31.47 -0.31
C HIS A 122 -9.16 32.33 0.63
N LEU A 123 -10.49 32.30 0.51
CA LEU A 123 -11.37 33.00 1.45
C LEU A 123 -11.19 32.48 2.89
N VAL A 124 -11.11 31.16 3.06
CA VAL A 124 -10.87 30.53 4.37
C VAL A 124 -9.49 30.94 4.92
N ALA A 125 -8.46 31.00 4.09
CA ALA A 125 -7.11 31.38 4.50
C ALA A 125 -7.04 32.85 4.96
N LEU A 126 -7.71 33.77 4.26
CA LEU A 126 -7.86 35.16 4.67
C LEU A 126 -8.55 35.27 6.02
N ARG A 127 -9.69 34.57 6.17
CA ARG A 127 -10.41 34.53 7.43
C ARG A 127 -9.58 33.98 8.60
N LEU A 128 -8.75 32.97 8.34
CA LEU A 128 -7.81 32.43 9.33
C LEU A 128 -6.74 33.45 9.76
N GLN A 129 -6.39 34.43 8.92
CA GLN A 129 -5.52 35.53 9.31
C GLN A 129 -6.24 36.47 10.28
N ASP A 130 -7.50 36.83 10.00
CA ASP A 130 -8.30 37.71 10.85
C ASP A 130 -8.58 37.07 12.22
N VAL A 131 -8.96 35.79 12.21
CA VAL A 131 -9.28 35.00 13.42
C VAL A 131 -8.10 34.87 14.37
N ARG A 132 -6.87 34.85 13.84
CA ARG A 132 -5.63 34.68 14.63
C ARG A 132 -5.49 35.75 15.71
N HIS A 133 -6.01 36.95 15.46
CA HIS A 133 -5.91 38.07 16.38
C HIS A 133 -7.12 38.17 17.33
N ASN A 134 -8.26 37.63 16.93
CA ASN A 134 -9.54 37.90 17.59
C ASN A 134 -10.13 36.73 18.39
N VAL A 135 -9.68 35.50 18.15
CA VAL A 135 -10.28 34.31 18.80
C VAL A 135 -9.36 33.76 19.88
N GLN A 136 -9.88 33.73 21.11
CA GLN A 136 -9.26 33.13 22.28
C GLN A 136 -10.13 31.98 22.84
N GLY A 137 -9.57 31.21 23.76
CA GLY A 137 -10.28 30.15 24.48
C GLY A 137 -10.60 28.89 23.65
N LYS A 138 -11.68 28.19 24.01
CA LYS A 138 -12.05 26.88 23.42
C LYS A 138 -12.32 26.97 21.90
N ALA A 139 -12.77 28.13 21.42
CA ALA A 139 -13.01 28.39 20.00
C ALA A 139 -11.73 28.41 19.15
N ALA A 140 -10.55 28.64 19.75
CA ALA A 140 -9.28 28.70 19.02
C ALA A 140 -8.82 27.33 18.50
N VAL A 141 -9.18 26.25 19.21
CA VAL A 141 -8.72 24.88 18.89
C VAL A 141 -9.19 24.43 17.49
N PRO A 142 -10.49 24.51 17.13
CA PRO A 142 -10.95 24.21 15.78
C PRO A 142 -10.24 24.99 14.67
N TRP A 143 -9.99 26.29 14.89
CA TRP A 143 -9.32 27.14 13.89
C TRP A 143 -7.85 26.76 13.68
N MET A 144 -7.15 26.42 14.77
CA MET A 144 -5.77 25.93 14.68
C MET A 144 -5.70 24.60 13.94
N GLU A 145 -6.68 23.72 14.16
CA GLU A 145 -6.75 22.43 13.48
C GLU A 145 -7.07 22.57 11.99
N LEU A 146 -7.98 23.48 11.64
CA LEU A 146 -8.24 23.84 10.24
C LEU A 146 -6.99 24.41 9.60
N ARG A 147 -6.29 25.35 10.25
CA ARG A 147 -5.04 25.94 9.75
C ARG A 147 -3.98 24.89 9.44
N ARG A 148 -3.81 23.88 10.30
CA ARG A 148 -2.88 22.75 10.08
C ARG A 148 -3.29 21.89 8.89
N SER A 149 -4.58 21.77 8.64
CA SER A 149 -5.16 20.96 7.55
C SER A 149 -5.18 21.68 6.19
N MET A 150 -4.92 23.00 6.15
CA MET A 150 -4.91 23.79 4.94
C MET A 150 -3.73 23.44 4.00
N PRO A 151 -3.94 23.35 2.67
CA PRO A 151 -2.87 23.08 1.72
C PRO A 151 -1.79 24.18 1.71
N ARG A 152 -0.52 23.79 1.70
CA ARG A 152 0.62 24.73 1.67
C ARG A 152 0.65 25.63 0.44
N ALA A 153 0.10 25.16 -0.69
CA ALA A 153 0.01 25.95 -1.93
C ALA A 153 -0.84 27.21 -1.73
N ILE A 154 -1.99 27.10 -1.06
CA ILE A 154 -2.88 28.23 -0.75
C ILE A 154 -2.15 29.27 0.11
N TRP A 155 -1.42 28.83 1.15
CA TRP A 155 -0.63 29.74 1.98
C TRP A 155 0.54 30.40 1.25
N ARG A 156 1.09 29.76 0.22
CA ARG A 156 2.16 30.33 -0.59
C ARG A 156 1.59 31.41 -1.52
N GLU A 157 0.53 31.07 -2.23
CA GLU A 157 -0.17 31.97 -3.14
C GLU A 157 -0.69 33.23 -2.41
N LEU A 158 -1.30 33.06 -1.24
CA LEU A 158 -1.76 34.19 -0.43
C LEU A 158 -0.63 35.14 -0.02
N ARG A 159 0.56 34.60 0.32
CA ARG A 159 1.75 35.41 0.64
C ARG A 159 2.30 36.14 -0.58
N THR A 160 2.17 35.55 -1.77
CA THR A 160 2.56 36.20 -3.03
C THR A 160 1.59 37.32 -3.40
N GLN A 161 0.28 37.14 -3.21
CA GLN A 161 -0.74 38.15 -3.52
C GLN A 161 -0.78 39.30 -2.51
N ARG A 162 -0.45 39.03 -1.24
CA ARG A 162 -0.36 40.03 -0.18
C ARG A 162 1.02 39.92 0.47
N PRO A 163 2.08 40.47 -0.15
CA PRO A 163 3.34 40.63 0.54
C PRO A 163 3.05 41.39 1.84
N ALA A 164 3.61 40.93 2.96
CA ALA A 164 3.44 41.60 4.23
C ALA A 164 3.84 43.06 4.04
N ILE A 165 2.90 43.98 4.26
CA ILE A 165 3.21 45.41 4.26
C ILE A 165 4.32 45.55 5.30
N PRO A 166 5.53 46.00 4.93
CA PRO A 166 6.54 46.33 5.90
C PRO A 166 5.89 47.37 6.80
N VAL A 167 5.70 47.05 8.08
CA VAL A 167 5.09 47.98 9.04
C VAL A 167 6.03 49.19 9.12
N CYS A 168 5.69 50.23 8.37
CA CYS A 168 6.44 51.46 8.27
C CYS A 168 5.98 52.33 9.42
N GLY A 169 6.70 52.33 10.54
CA GLY A 169 6.40 53.21 11.67
C GLY A 169 6.76 52.71 13.07
N GLU A 170 7.21 51.48 13.26
CA GLU A 170 7.86 51.11 14.52
C GLU A 170 9.34 51.46 14.41
N SER A 171 9.74 52.58 15.02
CA SER A 171 11.15 52.94 15.18
C SER A 171 11.85 51.79 15.91
N LYS A 172 13.06 51.43 15.44
CA LYS A 172 13.88 50.36 16.03
C LYS A 172 14.01 50.50 17.55
N GLU A 173 13.94 51.71 18.10
CA GLU A 173 14.00 51.99 19.54
C GLU A 173 12.76 51.56 20.34
N GLN A 174 11.55 51.60 19.76
CA GLN A 174 10.34 51.11 20.46
C GLN A 174 10.22 49.58 20.41
N GLN A 175 10.80 48.95 19.39
CA GLN A 175 10.93 47.49 19.32
C GLN A 175 11.97 46.97 20.32
N GLU A 176 13.07 47.69 20.54
CA GLU A 176 14.12 47.33 21.51
C GLU A 176 13.70 47.53 22.98
N LEU A 177 12.83 48.50 23.29
CA LEU A 177 12.31 48.72 24.64
C LEU A 177 11.18 47.74 25.03
N ALA A 178 10.39 47.24 24.07
CA ALA A 178 9.39 46.20 24.34
C ALA A 178 10.00 44.80 24.51
N ASP A 179 11.15 44.53 23.87
CA ASP A 179 11.85 43.24 23.93
C ASP A 179 12.64 42.99 25.23
N GLN A 180 12.78 43.99 26.12
CA GLN A 180 13.42 43.82 27.43
C GLN A 180 12.46 43.37 28.54
N GLY A 181 11.13 43.42 28.31
CA GLY A 181 10.12 43.14 29.33
C GLY A 181 9.50 41.73 29.34
N SER A 182 9.80 40.87 28.37
CA SER A 182 9.11 39.57 28.25
C SER A 182 10.04 38.43 27.81
N LEU A 183 10.89 37.99 28.74
CA LEU A 183 11.58 36.71 28.68
C LEU A 183 10.59 35.53 28.84
N SER A 184 9.87 35.20 27.77
CA SER A 184 9.53 33.79 27.50
C SER A 184 9.08 33.61 26.05
N LYS A 185 9.86 32.81 25.31
CA LYS A 185 9.58 32.26 23.97
C LYS A 185 9.79 33.20 22.77
N ARG A 186 11.07 33.46 22.45
CA ARG A 186 11.49 33.95 21.13
C ARG A 186 11.01 33.02 20.02
N LYS A 187 10.38 33.58 18.98
CA LYS A 187 10.27 32.93 17.66
C LYS A 187 11.60 33.09 16.94
N MET A 188 12.25 31.98 16.64
CA MET A 188 13.43 31.98 15.79
C MET A 188 13.12 32.58 14.41
N PRO A 189 14.01 33.43 13.86
CA PRO A 189 13.99 33.86 12.48
C PRO A 189 13.83 32.67 11.51
N PRO A 190 13.13 32.84 10.38
CA PRO A 190 12.90 31.75 9.42
C PRO A 190 14.20 31.12 8.90
N GLU A 191 15.26 31.91 8.75
CA GLU A 191 16.59 31.43 8.38
C GLU A 191 17.22 30.56 9.48
N GLN A 192 17.10 30.98 10.74
CA GLN A 192 17.51 30.15 11.88
C GLN A 192 16.62 28.90 12.02
N SER A 193 15.34 28.97 11.64
CA SER A 193 14.44 27.80 11.63
C SER A 193 14.80 26.81 10.53
N GLU A 194 15.32 27.25 9.39
CA GLU A 194 15.81 26.35 8.34
C GLU A 194 17.15 25.75 8.74
N ILE A 195 18.06 26.55 9.30
CA ILE A 195 19.33 26.06 9.87
C ILE A 195 19.08 25.05 10.99
N ALA A 196 18.15 25.31 11.90
CA ALA A 196 17.83 24.38 12.98
C ALA A 196 17.13 23.11 12.48
N ARG A 197 16.34 23.18 11.40
CA ARG A 197 15.80 21.98 10.76
C ARG A 197 16.88 21.17 10.05
N ALA A 198 17.83 21.83 9.40
CA ALA A 198 18.97 21.16 8.79
C ALA A 198 19.82 20.48 9.87
N LYS A 199 20.13 21.19 10.96
CA LYS A 199 20.83 20.63 12.13
C LYS A 199 20.08 19.47 12.78
N ALA A 200 18.77 19.58 12.96
CA ALA A 200 17.97 18.48 13.52
C ALA A 200 17.93 17.24 12.60
N VAL A 201 17.97 17.43 11.28
CA VAL A 201 18.11 16.31 10.34
C VAL A 201 19.51 15.71 10.42
N GLU A 202 20.55 16.54 10.46
CA GLU A 202 21.94 16.10 10.61
C GLU A 202 22.18 15.35 11.92
N GLU A 203 21.59 15.81 13.02
CA GLU A 203 21.63 15.16 14.33
C GLU A 203 20.87 13.82 14.31
N ALA A 204 19.67 13.79 13.73
CA ALA A 204 18.90 12.56 13.55
C ALA A 204 19.60 11.55 12.61
N GLU A 205 20.29 12.03 11.58
CA GLU A 205 21.13 11.23 10.69
C GLU A 205 22.32 10.65 11.45
N SER A 206 23.01 11.46 12.26
CA SER A 206 24.13 11.03 13.11
C SER A 206 23.72 9.99 14.15
N GLU A 207 22.59 10.20 14.83
CA GLU A 207 22.05 9.25 15.83
C GLU A 207 21.64 7.92 15.18
N PHE A 208 20.96 7.97 14.03
CA PHE A 208 20.63 6.79 13.24
C PHE A 208 21.90 6.01 12.85
N LEU A 209 22.93 6.72 12.41
CA LEU A 209 24.20 6.14 12.00
C LEU A 209 24.95 5.45 13.15
N GLN A 210 24.95 6.03 14.36
CA GLN A 210 25.52 5.38 15.54
C GLN A 210 24.79 4.07 15.90
N GLN A 211 23.47 4.00 15.67
CA GLN A 211 22.71 2.78 15.93
C GLN A 211 22.93 1.69 14.86
N VAL A 212 23.18 2.08 13.61
CA VAL A 212 23.43 1.13 12.51
C VAL A 212 24.89 0.63 12.53
N GLY A 213 25.84 1.49 12.90
CA GLY A 213 27.25 1.14 13.10
C GLY A 213 27.48 0.43 14.43
N GLY A 214 27.23 -0.87 14.49
CA GLY A 214 27.55 -1.66 15.68
C GLY A 214 29.05 -1.59 16.05
N PRO A 215 29.42 -1.81 17.34
CA PRO A 215 30.81 -1.78 17.78
C PRO A 215 31.66 -2.76 16.96
N GLY A 216 32.75 -2.25 16.36
CA GLY A 216 33.67 -3.02 15.50
C GLY A 216 33.54 -2.80 13.99
N THR A 217 32.97 -1.67 13.52
CA THR A 217 33.05 -1.21 12.12
C THR A 217 34.13 -0.14 11.96
N GLU A 218 35.41 -0.50 12.10
CA GLU A 218 36.51 0.48 12.01
C GLU A 218 36.89 0.83 10.56
N ASP A 219 36.60 -0.05 9.59
CA ASP A 219 37.10 0.10 8.21
C ASP A 219 36.23 0.94 7.27
N LEU A 220 34.99 1.26 7.63
CA LEU A 220 34.11 2.12 6.83
C LEU A 220 33.22 2.95 7.75
N THR A 221 33.43 4.25 7.74
CA THR A 221 32.72 5.15 8.64
C THR A 221 31.24 5.21 8.29
N ALA A 222 30.42 5.54 9.28
CA ALA A 222 29.02 5.93 9.09
C ALA A 222 28.86 7.02 7.99
N SER A 223 29.87 7.90 7.85
CA SER A 223 29.90 8.94 6.83
C SER A 223 30.01 8.37 5.41
N ASP A 224 30.82 7.32 5.20
CA ASP A 224 30.96 6.69 3.88
C ASP A 224 29.65 6.04 3.41
N PHE A 225 28.93 5.42 4.34
CA PHE A 225 27.61 4.83 4.09
C PHE A 225 26.58 5.88 3.64
N HIS A 226 26.59 7.05 4.28
CA HIS A 226 25.70 8.14 3.92
C HIS A 226 26.05 8.79 2.59
N ARG A 227 27.34 8.99 2.33
CA ARG A 227 27.84 9.52 1.06
C ARG A 227 27.35 8.64 -0.08
N GLU A 228 27.51 7.33 0.06
CA GLU A 228 27.06 6.35 -0.92
C GLU A 228 25.52 6.39 -1.12
N ILE A 229 24.71 6.54 -0.07
CA ILE A 229 23.26 6.67 -0.28
C ILE A 229 22.86 8.01 -0.93
N ARG A 230 23.55 9.11 -0.61
CA ARG A 230 23.27 10.45 -1.16
C ARG A 230 23.69 10.59 -2.62
N GLU A 231 24.75 9.90 -3.04
CA GLU A 231 25.28 9.98 -4.41
C GLU A 231 24.32 9.38 -5.44
N PHE A 232 23.54 8.37 -5.06
CA PHE A 232 22.68 7.63 -5.99
C PHE A 232 21.22 8.10 -5.93
N GLY A 233 20.73 8.56 -4.77
CA GLY A 233 19.33 8.94 -4.60
C GLY A 233 19.04 10.44 -4.77
N SER A 234 17.80 10.77 -5.18
CA SER A 234 17.34 12.17 -5.06
C SER A 234 17.40 12.63 -3.59
N GLU A 235 17.96 13.82 -3.35
CA GLU A 235 18.15 14.35 -1.99
C GLU A 235 16.85 14.34 -1.15
N LYS A 236 15.71 14.59 -1.80
CA LYS A 236 14.39 14.55 -1.15
C LYS A 236 13.97 13.14 -0.72
N ALA A 237 14.31 12.11 -1.49
CA ALA A 237 13.99 10.72 -1.16
C ALA A 237 14.88 10.22 -0.01
N VAL A 238 16.18 10.56 -0.05
CA VAL A 238 17.16 10.22 0.99
C VAL A 238 16.79 10.87 2.33
N ARG A 239 16.52 12.18 2.35
CA ARG A 239 16.04 12.88 3.57
C ARG A 239 14.75 12.29 4.13
N ARG A 240 13.85 11.83 3.25
CA ARG A 240 12.62 11.18 3.67
C ARG A 240 12.91 9.83 4.34
N PHE A 241 13.79 9.02 3.75
CA PHE A 241 14.21 7.73 4.28
C PHE A 241 14.80 7.86 5.69
N TYR A 242 15.76 8.77 5.89
CA TYR A 242 16.37 8.97 7.22
C TYR A 242 15.38 9.51 8.25
N ARG A 243 14.48 10.41 7.86
CA ARG A 243 13.42 10.86 8.76
C ARG A 243 12.50 9.72 9.18
N ASP A 244 12.16 8.80 8.27
CA ASP A 244 11.34 7.64 8.58
C ASP A 244 12.09 6.71 9.58
N GLY A 245 13.41 6.54 9.40
CA GLY A 245 14.28 5.77 10.33
C GLY A 245 14.42 6.42 11.71
N ALA A 246 14.72 7.72 11.77
CA ALA A 246 14.81 8.47 13.02
C ALA A 246 13.48 8.47 13.79
N ALA A 247 12.35 8.59 13.10
CA ALA A 247 11.04 8.47 13.75
C ALA A 247 10.86 7.10 14.42
N PHE A 248 11.24 6.02 13.74
CA PHE A 248 11.17 4.67 14.32
C PHE A 248 12.15 4.46 15.49
N CYS A 249 13.37 5.00 15.40
CA CYS A 249 14.36 4.93 16.48
C CYS A 249 13.90 5.68 17.74
N ASN A 250 13.11 6.75 17.59
CA ASN A 250 12.55 7.50 18.71
C ASN A 250 11.34 6.86 19.39
N PHE A 251 10.77 5.79 18.82
CA PHE A 251 9.69 5.04 19.45
C PHE A 251 10.20 4.15 20.59
N THR A 252 9.40 4.06 21.65
CA THR A 252 9.47 3.01 22.67
C THR A 252 9.28 1.62 22.04
N LEU A 253 9.59 0.55 22.77
CA LEU A 253 9.46 -0.80 22.24
C LEU A 253 8.00 -1.13 21.88
N GLU A 254 7.07 -0.73 22.75
CA GLU A 254 5.63 -0.91 22.59
C GLU A 254 5.13 -0.13 21.36
N GLU A 255 5.57 1.12 21.20
CA GLU A 255 5.25 1.94 20.03
C GLU A 255 5.81 1.32 18.74
N ARG A 256 7.03 0.76 18.76
CA ARG A 256 7.59 0.05 17.60
C ARG A 256 6.79 -1.19 17.23
N ALA A 257 6.31 -1.95 18.22
CA ALA A 257 5.46 -3.11 18.00
C ALA A 257 4.11 -2.71 17.39
N LEU A 258 3.43 -1.73 17.97
CA LEU A 258 2.17 -1.18 17.46
C LEU A 258 2.33 -0.57 16.05
N HIS A 259 3.43 0.13 15.83
CA HIS A 259 3.76 0.69 14.53
C HIS A 259 3.91 -0.41 13.48
N LEU A 260 4.58 -1.52 13.84
CA LEU A 260 4.76 -2.67 12.97
C LEU A 260 3.46 -3.41 12.68
N ASP A 261 2.58 -3.60 13.67
CA ASP A 261 1.23 -4.13 13.47
C ASP A 261 0.47 -3.28 12.45
N SER A 262 0.53 -1.95 12.59
CA SER A 262 -0.07 -1.00 11.66
C SER A 262 0.54 -1.09 10.25
N LEU A 263 1.86 -1.25 10.12
CA LEU A 263 2.52 -1.41 8.82
C LEU A 263 2.10 -2.71 8.12
N GLU A 264 2.01 -3.82 8.85
CA GLU A 264 1.57 -5.12 8.32
C GLU A 264 0.12 -5.04 7.82
N ASP A 265 -0.79 -4.49 8.63
CA ASP A 265 -2.20 -4.28 8.26
C ASP A 265 -2.35 -3.38 7.03
N ARG A 266 -1.57 -2.28 6.98
CA ARG A 266 -1.58 -1.36 5.84
C ARG A 266 -1.06 -2.03 4.59
N LEU A 267 -0.01 -2.86 4.68
CA LEU A 267 0.53 -3.57 3.53
C LEU A 267 -0.52 -4.49 2.90
N VAL A 268 -1.23 -5.29 3.71
CA VAL A 268 -2.29 -6.18 3.23
C VAL A 268 -3.38 -5.40 2.49
N LYS A 269 -3.87 -4.31 3.09
CA LYS A 269 -4.93 -3.46 2.50
C LYS A 269 -4.45 -2.80 1.20
N VAL A 270 -3.23 -2.29 1.19
CA VAL A 270 -2.66 -1.58 0.06
C VAL A 270 -2.41 -2.51 -1.12
N VAL A 271 -1.86 -3.71 -0.87
CA VAL A 271 -1.67 -4.75 -1.90
C VAL A 271 -3.01 -5.17 -2.48
N ALA A 272 -4.03 -5.40 -1.64
CA ALA A 272 -5.38 -5.73 -2.11
C ALA A 272 -6.03 -4.60 -2.95
N SER A 273 -5.64 -3.35 -2.71
CA SER A 273 -6.09 -2.18 -3.49
C SER A 273 -5.24 -1.86 -4.71
N GLU A 274 -4.18 -2.64 -4.98
CA GLU A 274 -3.21 -2.43 -6.06
C GLU A 274 -2.57 -1.02 -6.06
N SER A 275 -2.42 -0.39 -4.89
CA SER A 275 -1.81 0.94 -4.78
C SER A 275 -0.29 0.82 -4.60
N TRP A 276 0.43 0.56 -5.69
CA TRP A 276 1.87 0.27 -5.69
C TRP A 276 2.74 1.38 -5.08
N ASP A 277 2.42 2.66 -5.31
CA ASP A 277 3.10 3.80 -4.66
C ASP A 277 3.06 3.72 -3.12
N GLN A 278 1.94 3.24 -2.57
CA GLN A 278 1.80 3.06 -1.14
C GLN A 278 2.60 1.86 -0.65
N VAL A 279 2.68 0.77 -1.43
CA VAL A 279 3.56 -0.37 -1.13
C VAL A 279 5.01 0.11 -1.06
N CYS A 280 5.46 0.91 -2.04
CA CYS A 280 6.81 1.50 -2.04
C CYS A 280 7.05 2.34 -0.78
N SER A 281 6.06 3.16 -0.38
CA SER A 281 6.19 3.97 0.84
C SER A 281 6.30 3.11 2.11
N LEU A 282 5.55 2.00 2.20
CA LEU A 282 5.59 1.09 3.35
C LEU A 282 6.91 0.32 3.43
N ILE A 283 7.43 -0.16 2.29
CA ILE A 283 8.73 -0.82 2.23
C ILE A 283 9.83 0.14 2.64
N ARG A 284 9.80 1.39 2.18
CA ARG A 284 10.76 2.42 2.58
C ARG A 284 10.75 2.66 4.09
N GLU A 285 9.56 2.81 4.68
CA GLU A 285 9.36 3.02 6.12
C GLU A 285 9.89 1.81 6.92
N ALA A 286 9.58 0.58 6.50
CA ALA A 286 10.08 -0.63 7.14
C ALA A 286 11.60 -0.83 6.96
N ALA A 287 12.15 -0.51 5.79
CA ALA A 287 13.58 -0.62 5.50
C ALA A 287 14.40 0.37 6.33
N ALA A 288 13.88 1.58 6.57
CA ALA A 288 14.53 2.56 7.44
C ALA A 288 14.60 2.09 8.90
N ALA A 289 13.76 1.15 9.31
CA ALA A 289 13.74 0.54 10.63
C ALA A 289 14.59 -0.76 10.74
N LEU A 290 15.22 -1.21 9.64
CA LEU A 290 16.05 -2.41 9.66
C LEU A 290 17.39 -2.15 10.35
N ALA A 291 17.75 -3.06 11.25
CA ALA A 291 19.09 -3.15 11.80
C ALA A 291 19.99 -4.04 10.94
N ALA A 292 21.30 -3.86 11.05
CA ALA A 292 22.29 -4.71 10.40
C ALA A 292 22.13 -6.20 10.81
N PRO A 293 22.49 -7.15 9.91
CA PRO A 293 22.53 -8.57 10.27
C PRO A 293 23.45 -8.80 11.47
N ARG A 294 22.93 -9.44 12.52
CA ARG A 294 23.70 -9.79 13.73
C ARG A 294 24.19 -11.23 13.62
N GLN A 295 25.40 -11.54 14.06
CA GLN A 295 25.87 -12.93 14.17
C GLN A 295 25.05 -13.70 15.22
N LYS A 296 24.96 -15.02 15.05
CA LYS A 296 24.52 -15.89 16.15
C LYS A 296 25.57 -15.79 17.26
N ALA A 297 25.13 -15.66 18.51
CA ALA A 297 26.03 -15.71 19.64
C ALA A 297 26.77 -17.05 19.61
N ALA A 298 28.10 -17.02 19.60
CA ALA A 298 28.90 -18.22 19.83
C ALA A 298 28.53 -18.72 21.23
N LEU A 299 27.83 -19.86 21.31
CA LEU A 299 27.43 -20.48 22.55
C LEU A 299 28.68 -20.86 23.34
N LYS A 300 29.21 -19.95 24.15
CA LYS A 300 30.19 -20.24 25.20
C LYS A 300 29.49 -20.09 26.55
N GLU A 301 28.81 -21.17 26.92
CA GLU A 301 28.51 -21.77 28.25
C GLU A 301 28.30 -20.94 29.54
N ALA A 302 28.35 -19.61 29.56
CA ALA A 302 27.90 -18.87 30.74
C ALA A 302 26.39 -18.63 30.63
N ALA A 303 25.60 -19.35 31.45
CA ALA A 303 24.19 -19.05 31.70
C ALA A 303 24.07 -17.72 32.46
N VAL A 304 24.44 -16.62 31.79
CA VAL A 304 24.21 -15.27 32.30
C VAL A 304 22.71 -15.05 32.25
N HIS A 305 22.10 -14.89 33.42
CA HIS A 305 20.69 -14.59 33.57
C HIS A 305 20.36 -13.34 32.74
N MET A 306 19.64 -13.54 31.62
CA MET A 306 19.15 -12.44 30.81
C MET A 306 18.04 -11.73 31.61
N PRO A 307 18.13 -10.42 31.81
CA PRO A 307 17.04 -9.65 32.41
C PRO A 307 15.71 -9.87 31.66
N GLU A 308 14.60 -9.91 32.39
CA GLU A 308 13.28 -10.28 31.85
C GLU A 308 12.80 -9.31 30.76
N ASP A 309 13.11 -8.02 30.93
CA ASP A 309 12.90 -6.96 29.95
C ASP A 309 13.73 -7.15 28.67
N ALA A 310 14.98 -7.65 28.77
CA ALA A 310 15.79 -8.00 27.61
C ALA A 310 15.21 -9.22 26.86
N ARG A 311 14.62 -10.17 27.61
CA ARG A 311 13.91 -11.32 27.05
C ARG A 311 12.62 -10.90 26.34
N GLU A 312 11.81 -10.00 26.92
CA GLU A 312 10.62 -9.43 26.27
C GLU A 312 10.98 -8.66 24.99
N ARG A 313 12.03 -7.82 25.05
CA ARG A 313 12.62 -7.14 23.87
C ARG A 313 13.02 -8.12 22.77
N LEU A 314 13.59 -9.26 23.13
CA LEU A 314 13.97 -10.32 22.19
C LEU A 314 12.77 -11.11 21.67
N GLN A 315 11.73 -11.29 22.48
CA GLN A 315 10.49 -11.99 22.12
C GLN A 315 9.65 -11.22 21.09
N ALA A 316 9.67 -9.88 21.12
CA ALA A 316 8.90 -9.05 20.18
C ALA A 316 9.24 -9.31 18.70
N ASN A 317 10.38 -9.94 18.39
CA ASN A 317 10.79 -10.37 17.04
C ASN A 317 10.63 -9.28 15.96
N LEU A 318 10.77 -8.00 16.34
CA LEU A 318 10.46 -6.84 15.50
C LEU A 318 11.24 -6.88 14.18
N GLN A 319 12.54 -7.16 14.26
CA GLN A 319 13.41 -7.24 13.10
C GLN A 319 13.05 -8.40 12.16
N GLY A 320 12.57 -9.53 12.71
CA GLY A 320 12.12 -10.67 11.90
C GLY A 320 10.83 -10.37 11.15
N ARG A 321 9.93 -9.61 11.80
CA ARG A 321 8.68 -9.11 11.22
C ARG A 321 8.93 -8.04 10.15
N LEU A 322 9.79 -7.05 10.42
CA LEU A 322 10.20 -6.04 9.43
C LEU A 322 10.76 -6.67 8.15
N ARG A 323 11.69 -7.64 8.28
CA ARG A 323 12.22 -8.37 7.11
C ARG A 323 11.15 -9.13 6.35
N LYS A 324 10.21 -9.76 7.06
CA LYS A 324 9.09 -10.48 6.43
C LYS A 324 8.20 -9.51 5.64
N LEU A 325 7.83 -8.37 6.24
CA LEU A 325 7.04 -7.31 5.60
C LEU A 325 7.74 -6.81 4.34
N ILE A 326 9.03 -6.50 4.41
CA ILE A 326 9.83 -6.05 3.26
C ILE A 326 9.86 -7.11 2.17
N CYS A 327 10.12 -8.38 2.52
CA CYS A 327 10.13 -9.47 1.53
C CYS A 327 8.76 -9.67 0.87
N GLN A 328 7.67 -9.49 1.62
CA GLN A 328 6.30 -9.57 1.07
C GLN A 328 6.02 -8.42 0.12
N GLY A 329 6.34 -7.18 0.53
CA GLY A 329 6.17 -6.00 -0.30
C GLY A 329 6.98 -6.08 -1.59
N LEU A 330 8.30 -6.34 -1.49
CA LEU A 330 9.18 -6.47 -2.65
C LEU A 330 8.76 -7.61 -3.58
N GLY A 331 8.26 -8.72 -3.03
CA GLY A 331 7.79 -9.86 -3.84
C GLY A 331 6.53 -9.58 -4.68
N CYS A 332 5.83 -8.48 -4.40
CA CYS A 332 4.65 -8.04 -5.17
C CYS A 332 4.96 -6.91 -6.15
N LEU A 333 6.18 -6.37 -6.16
CA LEU A 333 6.57 -5.25 -6.99
C LEU A 333 7.40 -5.69 -8.20
N ASP A 334 7.24 -4.97 -9.29
CA ASP A 334 8.16 -5.04 -10.43
C ASP A 334 9.29 -4.02 -10.23
N LEU A 335 10.45 -4.49 -9.76
CA LEU A 335 11.61 -3.63 -9.56
C LEU A 335 12.29 -3.23 -10.89
N SER A 336 11.91 -3.83 -12.02
CA SER A 336 12.38 -3.40 -13.34
C SER A 336 11.66 -2.14 -13.86
N ASP A 337 10.50 -1.80 -13.27
CA ASP A 337 9.83 -0.54 -13.54
C ASP A 337 10.63 0.63 -12.94
N ALA A 338 11.06 1.56 -13.81
CA ALA A 338 11.88 2.69 -13.43
C ALA A 338 11.21 3.60 -12.38
N GLY A 339 9.88 3.72 -12.41
CA GLY A 339 9.12 4.49 -11.44
C GLY A 339 9.19 3.88 -10.03
N THR A 340 8.98 2.57 -9.95
CA THR A 340 9.06 1.77 -8.72
C THR A 340 10.49 1.77 -8.16
N ALA A 341 11.48 1.51 -9.01
CA ALA A 341 12.89 1.52 -8.64
C ALA A 341 13.31 2.89 -8.07
N SER A 342 12.98 4.00 -8.76
CA SER A 342 13.30 5.36 -8.30
C SER A 342 12.65 5.71 -6.96
N GLN A 343 11.44 5.22 -6.68
CA GLN A 343 10.78 5.45 -5.38
C GLN A 343 11.43 4.70 -4.22
N LEU A 344 12.02 3.54 -4.50
CA LEU A 344 12.62 2.65 -3.51
C LEU A 344 14.14 2.73 -3.44
N GLU A 345 14.79 3.43 -4.37
CA GLU A 345 16.25 3.48 -4.54
C GLU A 345 17.03 3.67 -3.22
N PRO A 346 16.75 4.68 -2.36
CA PRO A 346 17.47 4.81 -1.08
C PRO A 346 17.32 3.58 -0.17
N ALA A 347 16.13 2.97 -0.14
CA ALA A 347 15.86 1.80 0.69
C ALA A 347 16.53 0.54 0.12
N LEU A 348 16.51 0.35 -1.21
CA LEU A 348 17.17 -0.79 -1.86
C LEU A 348 18.68 -0.71 -1.66
N LEU A 349 19.27 0.46 -1.86
CA LEU A 349 20.70 0.68 -1.65
C LEU A 349 21.09 0.46 -0.19
N PHE A 350 20.34 1.01 0.76
CA PHE A 350 20.53 0.77 2.19
C PHE A 350 20.56 -0.73 2.52
N MET A 351 19.57 -1.50 2.04
CA MET A 351 19.51 -2.94 2.29
C MET A 351 20.65 -3.71 1.61
N LYS A 352 21.03 -3.34 0.38
CA LYS A 352 22.19 -3.92 -0.33
C LYS A 352 23.47 -3.71 0.49
N LEU A 353 23.70 -2.49 0.99
CA LEU A 353 24.88 -2.17 1.81
C LEU A 353 24.89 -2.91 3.15
N LEU A 354 23.75 -3.06 3.83
CA LEU A 354 23.66 -3.87 5.06
C LEU A 354 24.08 -5.33 4.81
N ILE A 355 23.67 -5.90 3.67
CA ILE A 355 23.99 -7.28 3.29
C ILE A 355 25.46 -7.42 2.89
N GLU A 356 25.98 -6.52 2.05
CA GLU A 356 27.38 -6.55 1.60
C GLU A 356 28.37 -6.40 2.76
N ARG A 357 28.09 -5.51 3.72
CA ARG A 357 28.94 -5.38 4.93
C ARG A 357 28.99 -6.67 5.75
N CYS A 358 27.89 -7.41 5.82
CA CYS A 358 27.86 -8.69 6.51
C CYS A 358 28.61 -9.79 5.73
N LYS A 359 28.57 -9.75 4.40
CA LYS A 359 29.33 -10.67 3.53
C LYS A 359 30.83 -10.46 3.58
N ILE A 360 31.31 -9.20 3.61
CA ILE A 360 32.74 -8.89 3.72
C ILE A 360 33.34 -9.54 4.98
N ARG A 361 32.55 -9.68 6.04
CA ARG A 361 32.93 -10.36 7.28
C ARG A 361 32.87 -11.89 7.20
N GLY A 362 32.40 -12.46 6.08
CA GLY A 362 32.22 -13.90 5.85
C GLY A 362 31.00 -14.50 6.55
N GLN A 363 30.01 -13.69 6.97
CA GLN A 363 29.11 -14.06 8.07
C GLN A 363 27.61 -14.11 7.71
N LEU A 364 27.20 -13.86 6.47
CA LEU A 364 25.77 -13.75 6.15
C LEU A 364 25.01 -15.06 6.41
N GLU A 365 25.60 -16.22 6.11
CA GLU A 365 25.02 -17.54 6.37
C GLU A 365 24.98 -17.89 7.87
N GLU A 366 25.91 -17.32 8.63
CA GLU A 366 26.02 -17.49 10.09
C GLU A 366 25.16 -16.47 10.87
N ALA A 367 24.62 -15.46 10.18
CA ALA A 367 23.81 -14.43 10.78
C ALA A 367 22.54 -15.00 11.42
N ARG A 368 22.08 -14.33 12.48
CA ARG A 368 20.75 -14.55 13.04
C ARG A 368 19.72 -14.21 11.96
N ALA A 369 18.82 -15.16 11.72
CA ALA A 369 17.87 -15.11 10.63
C ALA A 369 18.51 -15.08 9.22
N ALA A 370 19.64 -15.75 9.02
CA ALA A 370 20.30 -15.92 7.71
C ALA A 370 19.33 -16.23 6.57
N LYS A 371 18.35 -17.14 6.78
CA LYS A 371 17.32 -17.45 5.78
C LYS A 371 16.51 -16.24 5.31
N GLN A 372 16.18 -15.30 6.21
CA GLN A 372 15.44 -14.09 5.85
C GLN A 372 16.33 -13.11 5.10
N TRP A 373 17.60 -12.96 5.52
CA TRP A 373 18.57 -12.09 4.84
C TRP A 373 18.94 -12.60 3.45
N LEU A 374 19.17 -13.91 3.29
CA LEU A 374 19.40 -14.54 1.99
C LEU A 374 18.19 -14.40 1.06
N ARG A 375 16.95 -14.53 1.60
CA ARG A 375 15.74 -14.25 0.82
C ARG A 375 15.68 -12.79 0.37
N LEU A 376 15.96 -11.85 1.27
CA LEU A 376 15.98 -10.43 0.95
C LEU A 376 17.04 -10.13 -0.11
N GLN A 377 18.25 -10.69 0.04
CA GLN A 377 19.31 -10.60 -0.96
C GLN A 377 18.82 -11.11 -2.32
N GLY A 378 18.19 -12.29 -2.36
CA GLY A 378 17.65 -12.85 -3.60
C GLY A 378 16.67 -11.90 -4.31
N LEU A 379 15.79 -11.22 -3.56
CA LEU A 379 14.88 -10.21 -4.10
C LEU A 379 15.61 -8.96 -4.61
N LEU A 380 16.70 -8.54 -3.95
CA LEU A 380 17.49 -7.37 -4.33
C LEU A 380 18.45 -7.63 -5.50
N THR A 381 18.85 -8.88 -5.72
CA THR A 381 19.72 -9.29 -6.84
C THR A 381 18.93 -9.79 -8.05
N ALA A 382 17.66 -10.16 -7.87
CA ALA A 382 16.79 -10.67 -8.94
C ALA A 382 16.39 -9.62 -10.00
N GLU A 383 16.99 -8.42 -9.97
CA GLU A 383 17.04 -7.46 -11.10
C GLU A 383 17.62 -8.07 -12.40
N ALA A 384 18.07 -9.34 -12.39
CA ALA A 384 18.46 -10.09 -13.59
C ALA A 384 17.60 -11.32 -13.96
N THR A 385 16.62 -11.80 -13.17
CA THR A 385 15.83 -12.98 -13.61
C THR A 385 14.52 -13.24 -12.84
N THR A 386 13.39 -12.77 -13.39
CA THR A 386 12.09 -13.47 -13.63
C THR A 386 11.56 -14.61 -12.72
N LEU A 387 11.99 -14.82 -11.46
CA LEU A 387 11.63 -16.02 -10.66
C LEU A 387 11.05 -15.80 -9.24
N ALA A 388 10.76 -14.58 -8.80
CA ALA A 388 10.25 -14.34 -7.43
C ALA A 388 8.77 -14.75 -7.18
N GLN A 389 7.98 -15.04 -8.23
CA GLN A 389 6.55 -15.37 -8.07
C GLN A 389 6.26 -16.76 -7.47
N ALA A 390 7.26 -17.63 -7.29
CA ALA A 390 7.06 -18.98 -6.78
C ALA A 390 7.11 -19.12 -5.24
N SER A 391 7.51 -18.08 -4.48
CA SER A 391 7.88 -18.23 -3.05
C SER A 391 6.99 -17.48 -2.04
N LEU A 392 5.79 -17.02 -2.44
CA LEU A 392 4.85 -16.32 -1.56
C LEU A 392 3.71 -17.20 -0.98
N LYS A 393 3.64 -18.50 -1.30
CA LYS A 393 2.45 -19.33 -0.96
C LYS A 393 2.45 -20.03 0.41
N ASN A 394 3.46 -19.86 1.26
CA ASN A 394 3.44 -20.46 2.60
C ASN A 394 3.59 -19.35 3.64
N LEU A 395 2.47 -18.91 4.24
CA LEU A 395 2.31 -18.43 5.63
C LEU A 395 0.93 -17.75 5.80
N GLU A 396 -0.11 -18.55 6.08
CA GLU A 396 -1.20 -18.15 6.98
C GLU A 396 -0.78 -18.50 8.44
N PRO A 397 -1.39 -17.87 9.46
CA PRO A 397 -0.84 -17.79 10.82
C PRO A 397 -1.11 -19.05 11.65
N GLY A 398 -0.12 -19.41 12.49
CA GLY A 398 -0.24 -20.49 13.45
C GLY A 398 -1.24 -20.14 14.57
N GLY A 399 -2.45 -20.69 14.47
CA GLY A 399 -3.31 -21.01 15.60
C GLY A 399 -3.14 -22.49 15.96
N ASN A 400 -2.64 -22.75 17.16
CA ASN A 400 -2.41 -24.08 17.71
C ASN A 400 -3.75 -24.70 18.16
N VAL A 401 -4.44 -25.46 17.31
CA VAL A 401 -5.44 -26.46 17.72
C VAL A 401 -5.34 -27.66 16.78
N GLY A 402 -5.12 -28.85 17.35
CA GLY A 402 -4.91 -30.10 16.63
C GLY A 402 -6.07 -30.47 15.71
N GLY A 403 -5.74 -30.74 14.46
CA GLY A 403 -6.65 -31.33 13.49
C GLY A 403 -5.87 -31.75 12.26
N ARG A 404 -5.38 -33.00 12.24
CA ARG A 404 -4.84 -33.63 11.02
C ARG A 404 -6.00 -33.86 10.04
N GLY A 405 -6.41 -32.81 9.34
CA GLY A 405 -7.24 -32.92 8.15
C GLY A 405 -6.36 -33.45 7.02
N GLY A 406 -6.59 -34.69 6.60
CA GLY A 406 -5.94 -35.25 5.42
C GLY A 406 -6.19 -34.34 4.22
N GLY A 407 -5.15 -33.61 3.79
CA GLY A 407 -5.21 -32.83 2.57
C GLY A 407 -5.69 -33.73 1.44
N LEU A 408 -6.84 -33.38 0.86
CA LEU A 408 -7.48 -34.11 -0.22
C LEU A 408 -6.43 -34.35 -1.30
N LYS A 409 -5.96 -35.60 -1.40
CA LYS A 409 -5.05 -36.02 -2.47
C LYS A 409 -5.81 -35.81 -3.78
N THR A 410 -5.39 -34.82 -4.56
CA THR A 410 -5.96 -34.51 -5.88
C THR A 410 -5.58 -35.53 -6.94
N THR A 411 -4.72 -36.49 -6.62
CA THR A 411 -4.34 -37.59 -7.50
C THR A 411 -4.50 -38.92 -6.77
N LYS A 412 -5.30 -39.82 -7.34
CA LYS A 412 -5.47 -41.20 -6.86
C LYS A 412 -5.31 -42.14 -8.06
N ASP A 413 -4.46 -43.15 -7.93
CA ASP A 413 -4.24 -44.19 -8.94
C ASP A 413 -3.90 -43.63 -10.34
N GLY A 414 -3.06 -42.59 -10.39
CA GLY A 414 -2.66 -41.94 -11.64
C GLY A 414 -3.77 -41.09 -12.30
N VAL A 415 -4.92 -40.91 -11.64
CA VAL A 415 -6.03 -40.08 -12.11
C VAL A 415 -6.13 -38.81 -11.28
N TYR A 416 -6.14 -37.67 -11.96
CA TYR A 416 -6.32 -36.36 -11.36
C TYR A 416 -7.81 -36.03 -11.15
N THR A 417 -8.15 -35.64 -9.93
CA THR A 417 -9.46 -35.12 -9.53
C THR A 417 -9.24 -33.81 -8.76
N PRO A 418 -9.67 -32.64 -9.31
CA PRO A 418 -9.57 -31.36 -8.63
C PRO A 418 -10.29 -31.40 -7.28
N ASN A 419 -9.90 -30.52 -6.36
CA ASN A 419 -10.63 -30.38 -5.11
C ASN A 419 -12.08 -29.88 -5.36
N PRO A 420 -13.04 -30.14 -4.44
CA PRO A 420 -14.44 -29.75 -4.63
C PRO A 420 -14.66 -28.25 -4.89
N LYS A 421 -13.78 -27.39 -4.34
CA LYS A 421 -13.83 -25.94 -4.57
C LYS A 421 -13.53 -25.58 -6.03
N ILE A 422 -12.55 -26.23 -6.65
CA ILE A 422 -12.25 -26.08 -8.08
C ILE A 422 -13.37 -26.66 -8.94
N GLN A 423 -13.90 -27.83 -8.56
CA GLN A 423 -15.05 -28.43 -9.26
C GLN A 423 -16.29 -27.54 -9.22
N SER A 424 -16.47 -26.72 -8.17
CA SER A 424 -17.60 -25.80 -8.05
C SER A 424 -17.53 -24.58 -8.98
N ASN A 425 -16.41 -24.35 -9.67
CA ASN A 425 -16.29 -23.26 -10.63
C ASN A 425 -17.09 -23.59 -11.92
N PRO A 426 -18.03 -22.73 -12.37
CA PRO A 426 -18.89 -23.01 -13.53
C PRO A 426 -18.14 -23.22 -14.86
N LEU A 427 -16.91 -22.72 -14.96
CA LEU A 427 -16.06 -22.87 -16.13
C LEU A 427 -15.23 -24.16 -16.09
N VAL A 428 -15.22 -24.88 -14.97
CA VAL A 428 -14.55 -26.17 -14.82
C VAL A 428 -15.55 -27.28 -15.13
N GLN A 429 -15.19 -28.17 -16.06
CA GLN A 429 -16.05 -29.25 -16.53
C GLN A 429 -15.26 -30.56 -16.58
N ASN A 430 -15.93 -31.67 -16.27
CA ASN A 430 -15.40 -33.00 -16.52
C ASN A 430 -15.89 -33.46 -17.90
N THR A 431 -14.98 -33.73 -18.82
CA THR A 431 -15.31 -34.12 -20.20
C THR A 431 -15.58 -35.62 -20.34
N GLY A 432 -15.20 -36.43 -19.34
CA GLY A 432 -15.13 -37.89 -19.44
C GLY A 432 -14.03 -38.41 -20.39
N ILE A 433 -13.40 -37.54 -21.17
CA ILE A 433 -12.30 -37.86 -22.08
C ILE A 433 -11.00 -37.54 -21.35
N GLY A 434 -10.30 -38.59 -20.91
CA GLY A 434 -9.05 -38.42 -20.19
C GLY A 434 -7.88 -38.12 -21.11
N VAL A 435 -7.24 -36.97 -20.90
CA VAL A 435 -5.98 -36.58 -21.51
C VAL A 435 -4.83 -37.17 -20.68
N ILE A 436 -3.90 -37.86 -21.34
CA ILE A 436 -2.68 -38.36 -20.70
C ILE A 436 -1.66 -37.22 -20.67
N LEU A 437 -1.24 -36.89 -19.45
CA LEU A 437 -0.26 -35.86 -19.16
C LEU A 437 1.02 -36.53 -18.66
N THR A 438 2.18 -36.07 -19.10
CA THR A 438 3.48 -36.56 -18.65
C THR A 438 4.23 -35.44 -17.95
N CYS A 439 4.82 -35.75 -16.80
CA CYS A 439 5.69 -34.81 -16.12
C CYS A 439 6.96 -34.61 -16.95
N ASN A 440 7.22 -33.38 -17.38
CA ASN A 440 8.37 -33.06 -18.24
C ASN A 440 9.75 -33.27 -17.60
N LYS A 441 9.83 -33.61 -16.31
CA LYS A 441 11.09 -33.86 -15.60
C LYS A 441 11.35 -35.34 -15.29
N CYS A 442 10.35 -36.07 -14.81
CA CYS A 442 10.55 -37.45 -14.37
C CYS A 442 9.71 -38.48 -15.14
N GLY A 443 8.97 -38.05 -16.17
CA GLY A 443 8.20 -38.95 -17.05
C GLY A 443 6.98 -39.60 -16.41
N VAL A 444 6.63 -39.28 -15.16
CA VAL A 444 5.44 -39.86 -14.51
C VAL A 444 4.19 -39.39 -15.25
N GLU A 445 3.31 -40.33 -15.57
CA GLU A 445 2.06 -40.08 -16.26
C GLU A 445 0.91 -39.77 -15.29
N LEU A 446 -0.04 -38.98 -15.75
CA LEU A 446 -1.24 -38.56 -15.03
C LEU A 446 -2.38 -38.40 -16.02
N LYS A 447 -3.52 -39.03 -15.75
CA LYS A 447 -4.73 -38.87 -16.55
C LYS A 447 -5.61 -37.77 -15.98
N SER A 448 -5.95 -36.75 -16.77
CA SER A 448 -6.89 -35.69 -16.39
C SER A 448 -8.09 -35.67 -17.35
N SER A 449 -9.30 -35.73 -16.82
CA SER A 449 -10.55 -35.56 -17.60
C SER A 449 -11.22 -34.21 -17.30
N TRP A 450 -10.51 -33.31 -16.62
CA TRP A 450 -11.04 -32.03 -16.16
C TRP A 450 -10.46 -30.90 -17.01
N VAL A 451 -11.34 -30.02 -17.50
CA VAL A 451 -10.96 -28.89 -18.33
C VAL A 451 -11.54 -27.59 -17.76
N PHE A 452 -10.83 -26.49 -17.99
CA PHE A 452 -11.32 -25.13 -17.79
C PHE A 452 -11.67 -24.53 -19.16
N ALA A 453 -12.96 -24.30 -19.39
CA ALA A 453 -13.50 -23.76 -20.63
C ALA A 453 -13.81 -22.27 -20.45
N ARG A 454 -13.10 -21.40 -21.18
CA ARG A 454 -13.33 -19.96 -21.18
C ARG A 454 -13.35 -19.42 -22.60
N ARG A 455 -14.49 -18.86 -23.01
CA ARG A 455 -14.72 -18.34 -24.37
C ARG A 455 -14.49 -19.44 -25.43
N ARG A 456 -13.45 -19.30 -26.26
CA ARG A 456 -13.06 -20.24 -27.32
C ARG A 456 -11.79 -21.04 -26.98
N LYS A 457 -11.42 -21.10 -25.70
CA LYS A 457 -10.25 -21.84 -25.23
C LYS A 457 -10.67 -22.89 -24.22
N VAL A 458 -10.18 -24.11 -24.43
CA VAL A 458 -10.31 -25.24 -23.50
C VAL A 458 -8.91 -25.58 -23.02
N LEU A 459 -8.73 -25.63 -21.70
CA LEU A 459 -7.45 -25.89 -21.05
C LEU A 459 -7.59 -27.10 -20.15
N THR A 460 -6.70 -28.09 -20.27
CA THR A 460 -6.71 -29.27 -19.37
C THR A 460 -6.19 -28.88 -18.00
N LEU A 461 -6.96 -29.17 -16.95
CA LEU A 461 -6.54 -28.89 -15.57
C LEU A 461 -5.48 -29.89 -15.11
N ILE A 462 -4.45 -29.35 -14.46
CA ILE A 462 -3.32 -30.10 -13.88
C ILE A 462 -3.14 -29.69 -12.40
N PRO A 463 -2.61 -30.57 -11.55
CA PRO A 463 -2.32 -30.21 -10.16
C PRO A 463 -1.19 -29.17 -10.10
N GLU A 464 -1.44 -28.06 -9.40
CA GLU A 464 -0.50 -26.92 -9.26
C GLU A 464 0.87 -27.32 -8.72
N HIS A 465 0.90 -28.32 -7.82
CA HIS A 465 2.12 -28.76 -7.13
C HIS A 465 2.74 -30.03 -7.71
N GLY A 466 2.36 -30.44 -8.92
CA GLY A 466 2.86 -31.66 -9.55
C GLY A 466 2.42 -32.93 -8.80
N HIS A 467 3.18 -34.03 -8.95
CA HIS A 467 2.85 -35.29 -8.28
C HIS A 467 3.60 -35.46 -6.95
N LEU A 468 2.84 -35.89 -5.94
CA LEU A 468 3.30 -36.12 -4.57
C LEU A 468 4.39 -37.21 -4.39
N PRO A 469 4.50 -38.30 -5.18
CA PRO A 469 5.43 -39.39 -4.86
C PRO A 469 6.88 -38.95 -4.70
N HIS A 470 7.29 -37.86 -5.39
CA HIS A 470 8.68 -37.39 -5.35
C HIS A 470 8.88 -36.09 -4.56
N GLY A 471 7.82 -35.39 -4.11
CA GLY A 471 7.84 -34.17 -3.27
C GLY A 471 8.69 -32.97 -3.73
N LYS A 472 9.57 -33.15 -4.72
CA LYS A 472 10.67 -32.27 -5.14
C LYS A 472 10.88 -32.27 -6.65
N CYS A 473 10.06 -32.99 -7.42
CA CYS A 473 10.23 -33.08 -8.88
C CYS A 473 10.23 -31.68 -9.52
N GLY A 474 9.35 -30.78 -9.05
CA GLY A 474 9.26 -29.41 -9.56
C GLY A 474 9.02 -29.33 -11.07
N GLY A 475 8.52 -30.42 -11.67
CA GLY A 475 8.18 -30.53 -13.07
C GLY A 475 6.74 -30.10 -13.31
N LYS A 476 6.42 -29.81 -14.57
CA LYS A 476 5.05 -29.48 -15.01
C LYS A 476 4.50 -30.64 -15.82
N TYR A 477 3.22 -30.90 -15.65
CA TYR A 477 2.50 -31.84 -16.50
C TYR A 477 2.21 -31.20 -17.84
N VAL A 478 2.62 -31.88 -18.91
CA VAL A 478 2.33 -31.49 -20.30
C VAL A 478 1.56 -32.64 -20.98
N PRO A 479 0.64 -32.37 -21.91
CA PRO A 479 -0.05 -33.42 -22.65
C PRO A 479 0.93 -34.18 -23.53
N VAL A 480 0.81 -35.52 -23.58
CA VAL A 480 1.63 -36.36 -24.46
C VAL A 480 1.38 -36.03 -25.94
N ASP A 481 0.18 -35.59 -26.28
CA ASP A 481 -0.22 -35.27 -27.64
C ASP A 481 0.06 -33.81 -28.05
N GLU A 482 0.50 -32.96 -27.12
CA GLU A 482 0.73 -31.51 -27.28
C GLU A 482 -0.47 -30.71 -27.84
N THR A 483 -1.67 -31.30 -27.92
CA THR A 483 -2.79 -30.71 -28.65
C THR A 483 -3.61 -29.74 -27.82
N ILE A 484 -3.72 -29.97 -26.50
CA ILE A 484 -4.57 -29.17 -25.60
C ILE A 484 -3.69 -28.48 -24.55
N PRO A 485 -3.67 -27.14 -24.48
CA PRO A 485 -2.86 -26.44 -23.49
C PRO A 485 -3.33 -26.76 -22.06
N THR A 486 -2.41 -26.74 -21.10
CA THR A 486 -2.67 -27.08 -19.68
C THR A 486 -2.76 -25.84 -18.79
N MET A 487 -3.52 -25.93 -17.70
CA MET A 487 -3.65 -24.88 -16.66
C MET A 487 -3.64 -25.48 -15.26
N GLY A 488 -2.93 -24.84 -14.32
CA GLY A 488 -2.89 -25.25 -12.92
C GLY A 488 -4.22 -25.04 -12.19
N ASP A 489 -4.54 -25.90 -11.24
CA ASP A 489 -5.79 -25.91 -10.47
C ASP A 489 -5.82 -24.95 -9.27
N ASN A 490 -5.10 -23.83 -9.37
CA ASN A 490 -5.12 -22.78 -8.36
C ASN A 490 -6.38 -21.91 -8.54
N PRO A 491 -7.23 -21.74 -7.50
CA PRO A 491 -8.46 -20.95 -7.59
C PRO A 491 -8.23 -19.53 -8.13
N ALA A 492 -7.09 -18.91 -7.82
CA ALA A 492 -6.76 -17.56 -8.29
C ALA A 492 -6.58 -17.47 -9.82
N TYR A 493 -6.19 -18.56 -10.49
CA TYR A 493 -6.10 -18.61 -11.96
C TYR A 493 -7.44 -18.89 -12.64
N LEU A 494 -8.38 -19.47 -11.89
CA LEU A 494 -9.73 -19.78 -12.36
C LEU A 494 -10.76 -18.69 -12.01
N ASP A 495 -10.37 -17.73 -11.18
CA ASP A 495 -11.22 -16.59 -10.81
C ASP A 495 -11.27 -15.59 -11.96
N VAL A 496 -12.42 -15.55 -12.64
CA VAL A 496 -12.68 -14.63 -13.73
C VAL A 496 -13.56 -13.52 -13.20
N CYS A 497 -12.99 -12.31 -13.13
CA CYS A 497 -13.73 -11.13 -12.72
C CYS A 497 -15.05 -10.99 -13.50
N PRO A 498 -16.20 -10.79 -12.81
CA PRO A 498 -17.53 -10.71 -13.43
C PRO A 498 -17.70 -9.53 -14.40
N HIS A 499 -16.76 -8.57 -14.40
CA HIS A 499 -16.73 -7.46 -15.36
C HIS A 499 -16.30 -7.87 -16.78
N GLY A 500 -15.86 -9.11 -16.98
CA GLY A 500 -15.44 -9.65 -18.27
C GLY A 500 -16.59 -10.14 -19.16
N GLY A 501 -17.71 -9.42 -19.24
CA GLY A 501 -18.83 -9.71 -20.14
C GLY A 501 -19.62 -10.98 -19.81
N ALA A 502 -20.89 -10.81 -19.47
CA ALA A 502 -21.82 -11.89 -19.21
C ALA A 502 -22.17 -12.64 -20.50
N GLU A 503 -21.29 -13.52 -20.95
CA GLU A 503 -21.57 -14.54 -21.96
C GLU A 503 -20.97 -15.88 -21.51
N ALA A 504 -21.32 -16.30 -20.29
CA ALA A 504 -21.20 -17.68 -19.85
C ALA A 504 -22.42 -18.47 -20.37
N ALA A 505 -22.61 -18.52 -21.69
CA ALA A 505 -23.44 -19.54 -22.28
C ALA A 505 -22.74 -20.89 -22.08
N ARG A 506 -23.48 -21.92 -21.66
CA ARG A 506 -22.98 -23.30 -21.59
C ARG A 506 -22.24 -23.61 -22.90
N TYR A 507 -20.92 -23.76 -22.84
CA TYR A 507 -20.15 -24.11 -24.02
C TYR A 507 -20.60 -25.50 -24.48
N VAL A 508 -21.36 -25.53 -25.57
CA VAL A 508 -21.69 -26.75 -26.30
C VAL A 508 -20.61 -26.87 -27.37
N PRO A 509 -19.72 -27.87 -27.30
CA PRO A 509 -18.66 -28.03 -28.28
C PRO A 509 -19.28 -28.13 -29.67
N THR A 510 -18.77 -27.33 -30.60
CA THR A 510 -19.25 -27.29 -31.98
C THR A 510 -19.03 -28.67 -32.63
N ARG A 511 -19.83 -28.98 -33.67
CA ARG A 511 -19.68 -30.24 -34.44
C ARG A 511 -18.24 -30.45 -34.93
N SER A 512 -17.54 -29.37 -35.26
CA SER A 512 -16.12 -29.36 -35.63
C SER A 512 -15.19 -29.71 -34.47
N GLU A 513 -15.44 -29.21 -33.26
CA GLU A 513 -14.62 -29.52 -32.08
C GLU A 513 -14.83 -30.97 -31.60
N LEU A 514 -16.07 -31.47 -31.68
CA LEU A 514 -16.36 -32.89 -31.48
C LEU A 514 -15.72 -33.78 -32.56
N ALA A 515 -15.62 -33.30 -33.80
CA ALA A 515 -14.93 -34.02 -34.88
C ALA A 515 -13.42 -34.07 -34.65
N VAL A 516 -12.81 -32.97 -34.18
CA VAL A 516 -11.38 -32.93 -33.81
C VAL A 516 -11.08 -33.86 -32.64
N ALA A 517 -11.93 -33.86 -31.60
CA ALA A 517 -11.78 -34.79 -30.47
C ALA A 517 -11.96 -36.26 -30.89
N ARG A 518 -12.94 -36.56 -31.76
CA ARG A 518 -13.11 -37.91 -32.34
C ARG A 518 -11.92 -38.31 -33.20
N TYR A 519 -11.37 -37.40 -34.00
CA TYR A 519 -10.22 -37.67 -34.84
C TYR A 519 -8.95 -37.91 -34.02
N ALA A 520 -8.72 -37.14 -32.95
CA ALA A 520 -7.64 -37.36 -32.01
C ALA A 520 -7.75 -38.74 -31.33
N ASN A 521 -8.95 -39.14 -30.91
CA ASN A 521 -9.20 -40.48 -30.35
C ASN A 521 -8.97 -41.61 -31.36
N LEU A 522 -9.37 -41.42 -32.62
CA LEU A 522 -9.09 -42.39 -33.70
C LEU A 522 -7.59 -42.53 -33.98
N LEU A 523 -6.84 -41.43 -33.96
CA LEU A 523 -5.38 -41.46 -34.11
C LEU A 523 -4.69 -42.14 -32.92
N ALA A 524 -5.17 -41.90 -31.69
CA ALA A 524 -4.66 -42.58 -30.50
C ALA A 524 -4.93 -44.10 -30.56
N ALA A 525 -6.15 -44.50 -30.96
CA ALA A 525 -6.51 -45.91 -31.12
C ALA A 525 -5.69 -46.60 -32.22
N LYS A 526 -5.44 -45.90 -33.34
CA LYS A 526 -4.59 -46.39 -34.43
C LYS A 526 -3.15 -46.64 -33.94
N ARG A 527 -2.56 -45.68 -33.22
CA ARG A 527 -1.21 -45.82 -32.65
C ARG A 527 -1.10 -46.95 -31.63
N GLU A 528 -2.15 -47.18 -30.84
CA GLU A 528 -2.22 -48.30 -29.91
C GLU A 528 -2.28 -49.65 -30.65
N CYS A 529 -3.01 -49.71 -31.76
CA CYS A 529 -3.08 -50.90 -32.61
C CYS A 529 -1.74 -51.18 -33.31
N GLU A 530 -1.05 -50.14 -33.78
CA GLU A 530 0.30 -50.24 -34.36
C GLU A 530 1.34 -50.70 -33.32
N ARG A 531 1.23 -50.22 -32.07
CA ARG A 531 2.11 -50.65 -30.95
C ARG A 531 1.92 -52.12 -30.57
N ARG A 532 0.72 -52.69 -30.76
CA ARG A 532 0.46 -54.10 -30.42
C ARG A 532 1.10 -55.09 -31.39
N GLY A 533 1.58 -54.62 -32.54
CA GLY A 533 2.14 -55.47 -33.59
C GLY A 533 1.11 -56.46 -34.16
N PRO A 534 1.40 -57.13 -35.28
CA PRO A 534 0.53 -58.19 -35.77
C PRO A 534 0.52 -59.34 -34.75
N THR A 535 -0.62 -59.56 -34.10
CA THR A 535 -0.87 -60.79 -33.37
C THR A 535 -0.75 -61.95 -34.36
N ARG A 536 0.34 -62.71 -34.25
CA ARG A 536 0.45 -64.05 -34.84
C ARG A 536 -0.64 -64.92 -34.22
N GLU A 537 -1.85 -64.85 -34.74
CA GLU A 537 -2.79 -65.95 -34.63
C GLU A 537 -2.12 -67.15 -35.28
N LYS A 538 -1.70 -68.09 -34.44
CA LYS A 538 -1.41 -69.45 -34.86
C LYS A 538 -2.72 -69.99 -35.43
N ILE A 539 -2.87 -69.91 -36.75
CA ILE A 539 -3.78 -70.78 -37.48
C ILE A 539 -3.21 -72.18 -37.27
N ALA A 540 -3.83 -72.92 -36.37
CA ALA A 540 -3.65 -74.35 -36.27
C ALA A 540 -4.37 -74.97 -37.48
N ASP A 541 -3.61 -75.69 -38.29
CA ASP A 541 -4.12 -76.51 -39.39
C ASP A 541 -5.18 -77.48 -38.87
N HIS A 542 -6.38 -77.41 -39.48
CA HIS A 542 -7.33 -78.50 -39.54
C HIS A 542 -8.01 -78.53 -40.90
#